data_AF-A0A3L6RFZ8-F1
#
_entry.id   AF-A0A3L6RFZ8-F1
#
_cell.length_a   1.000
_cell.length_b   1.000
_cell.length_c   1.000
_cell.angle_alpha   90.00
_cell.angle_beta   90.00
_cell.angle_gamma   90.00
#
_symmetry.space_group_name_H-M   'P 1'
#
loop_
_entity.id
_entity.type
_entity.pdbx_description
1 polymer ?
#
loop_
_entity_poly.entity_id
_entity_poly.type
_entity_poly.pdbx_seq_one_letter_code
_entity_poly.pdbx_strand_id
1 'polypeptide(L)'
;MLLLFCFQIGLRKGSKSFEEARAAGFTEESGTLGDIWETVSGSDLVLLFISDAAQADNYEKIFSHMKPNSILGLSHGFLLGHLQSLGLDFPKNISVIAVCPKGMGPSVRRLYVQGKEVNGAGINSSFAVHQDVDGRATDVALAWSVALGSPFTFATTLE
;
A
#
# COMPACT_ATOMS: atom_id res chain seq x y z
N MET A 1 6.81 14.36 -21.15
CA MET A 1 5.61 14.00 -20.37
C MET A 1 5.99 14.12 -18.89
N LEU A 2 5.52 15.17 -18.19
CA LEU A 2 5.73 15.28 -16.74
C LEU A 2 4.77 14.29 -16.07
N LEU A 3 5.29 13.28 -15.36
CA LEU A 3 4.50 12.43 -14.48
C LEU A 3 4.62 13.03 -13.07
N LEU A 4 3.52 13.57 -12.55
CA LEU A 4 3.43 14.07 -11.17
C LEU A 4 2.84 12.95 -10.32
N PHE A 5 3.64 12.37 -9.42
CA PHE A 5 3.17 11.47 -8.38
C PHE A 5 3.21 12.22 -7.05
N CYS A 6 2.09 12.23 -6.33
CA CYS A 6 2.03 12.72 -4.95
C CYS A 6 1.93 11.53 -3.99
N PHE A 7 2.71 11.54 -2.92
CA PHE A 7 2.60 10.56 -1.84
C PHE A 7 1.98 11.24 -0.62
N GLN A 8 0.87 10.69 -0.14
CA GLN A 8 0.12 11.24 0.98
C GLN A 8 -0.13 10.17 2.04
N ILE A 9 0.12 10.50 3.30
CA ILE A 9 -0.17 9.65 4.46
C ILE A 9 -1.58 9.98 4.96
N GLY A 10 -2.45 8.98 4.99
CA GLY A 10 -3.78 9.08 5.59
C GLY A 10 -3.81 8.48 6.99
N LEU A 11 -4.11 9.28 8.01
CA LEU A 11 -4.24 8.82 9.39
C LEU A 11 -5.64 9.08 9.92
N ARG A 12 -6.14 8.17 10.78
CA ARG A 12 -7.41 8.40 11.50
C ARG A 12 -7.30 9.62 12.41
N LYS A 13 -8.39 10.39 12.53
CA LYS A 13 -8.49 11.51 13.47
C LYS A 13 -8.04 11.11 14.89
N GLY A 14 -7.17 11.91 15.49
CA GLY A 14 -6.61 11.65 16.82
C GLY A 14 -5.51 10.58 16.87
N SER A 15 -4.97 10.15 15.72
CA SER A 15 -3.80 9.26 15.69
C SER A 15 -2.60 9.91 16.39
N LYS A 16 -1.86 9.12 17.17
CA LYS A 16 -0.62 9.58 17.81
C LYS A 16 0.52 9.76 16.80
N SER A 17 0.43 9.12 15.64
CA SER A 17 1.47 9.14 14.60
C SER A 17 1.43 10.37 13.69
N PHE A 18 0.54 11.34 13.92
CA PHE A 18 0.60 12.62 13.19
C PHE A 18 1.95 13.32 13.42
N GLU A 19 2.43 13.38 14.68
CA GLU A 19 3.72 14.01 14.98
C GLU A 19 4.90 13.24 14.36
N GLU A 20 4.83 11.91 14.33
CA GLU A 20 5.85 11.07 13.69
C GLU A 20 5.89 11.30 12.17
N ALA A 21 4.72 11.43 11.53
CA ALA A 21 4.63 11.74 10.10
C ALA A 21 5.20 13.13 9.78
N ARG A 22 4.87 14.15 10.59
CA ARG A 22 5.45 15.49 10.46
C ARG A 22 6.96 15.52 10.67
N ALA A 23 7.46 14.79 11.67
CA ALA A 23 8.90 14.64 11.90
C ALA A 23 9.61 13.95 10.73
N ALA A 24 8.91 13.09 9.98
CA ALA A 24 9.41 12.48 8.75
C ALA A 24 9.25 13.36 7.49
N GLY A 25 8.70 14.57 7.62
CA GLY A 25 8.55 15.56 6.54
C GLY A 25 7.20 15.53 5.81
N PHE A 26 6.24 14.73 6.26
CA PHE A 26 4.89 14.70 5.70
C PHE A 26 4.00 15.69 6.45
N THR A 27 3.45 16.68 5.78
CA THR A 27 2.65 17.74 6.42
C THR A 27 1.36 18.04 5.67
N GLU A 28 0.39 18.60 6.41
CA GLU A 28 -0.88 19.05 5.87
C GLU A 28 -0.67 20.18 4.84
N GLU A 29 0.24 21.13 5.09
CA GLU A 29 0.50 22.27 4.20
C GLU A 29 1.11 21.86 2.86
N SER A 30 1.90 20.78 2.87
CA SER A 30 2.48 20.21 1.65
C SER A 30 1.52 19.27 0.90
N GLY A 31 0.34 19.00 1.47
CA GLY A 31 -0.63 18.05 0.91
C GLY A 31 -0.17 16.59 0.99
N THR A 32 0.75 16.27 1.91
CA THR A 32 1.34 14.91 2.04
C THR A 32 0.93 14.20 3.34
N LEU A 33 0.11 14.83 4.18
CA LEU A 33 -0.50 14.25 5.37
C LEU A 33 -1.96 14.72 5.50
N GLY A 34 -2.87 13.82 5.87
CA GLY A 34 -4.29 14.18 6.03
C GLY A 34 -5.14 13.10 6.69
N ASP A 35 -6.47 13.30 6.67
CA ASP A 35 -7.43 12.30 7.14
C ASP A 35 -7.42 11.06 6.23
N ILE A 36 -7.63 9.89 6.83
CA ILE A 36 -7.64 8.61 6.12
C ILE A 36 -8.68 8.59 4.99
N TRP A 37 -9.89 9.12 5.19
CA TRP A 37 -10.98 8.99 4.22
C TRP A 37 -10.80 9.94 3.03
N GLU A 38 -10.31 11.15 3.29
CA GLU A 38 -9.91 12.10 2.25
C GLU A 38 -8.75 11.53 1.42
N THR A 39 -7.75 10.93 2.09
CA THR A 39 -6.60 10.33 1.42
C THR A 39 -7.01 9.15 0.53
N VAL A 40 -7.86 8.24 1.03
CA VAL A 40 -8.37 7.10 0.24
C VAL A 40 -9.18 7.60 -0.97
N SER A 41 -10.05 8.59 -0.77
CA SER A 41 -10.89 9.15 -1.85
C SER A 41 -10.07 9.90 -2.91
N GLY A 42 -8.93 10.46 -2.52
CA GLY A 42 -8.01 11.18 -3.41
C GLY A 42 -7.01 10.29 -4.15
N SER A 43 -6.83 9.03 -3.76
CA SER A 43 -5.76 8.16 -4.24
C SER A 43 -6.16 7.27 -5.41
N ASP A 44 -5.25 7.09 -6.37
CA ASP A 44 -5.41 6.13 -7.48
C ASP A 44 -4.77 4.77 -7.15
N LEU A 45 -3.82 4.76 -6.21
CA LEU A 45 -3.25 3.58 -5.55
C LEU A 45 -3.33 3.79 -4.03
N VAL A 46 -4.10 2.96 -3.34
CA VAL A 46 -4.26 2.99 -1.89
C VAL A 46 -3.41 1.88 -1.28
N LEU A 47 -2.41 2.23 -0.47
CA LEU A 47 -1.60 1.25 0.26
C LEU A 47 -2.14 1.07 1.68
N LEU A 48 -2.77 -0.08 1.97
CA LEU A 48 -3.45 -0.33 3.24
C LEU A 48 -2.50 -0.91 4.30
N PHE A 49 -1.76 -0.04 4.99
CA PHE A 49 -0.78 -0.42 6.04
C PHE A 49 -1.28 -0.15 7.46
N ILE A 50 -2.48 -0.64 7.77
CA ILE A 50 -3.03 -0.66 9.13
C ILE A 50 -2.99 -2.10 9.68
N SER A 51 -3.24 -2.27 10.98
CA SER A 51 -3.28 -3.60 11.59
C SER A 51 -4.34 -4.48 10.94
N ASP A 52 -4.06 -5.78 10.83
CA ASP A 52 -4.97 -6.79 10.28
C ASP A 52 -6.38 -6.72 10.90
N ALA A 53 -6.46 -6.58 12.24
CA ALA A 53 -7.73 -6.38 12.93
C ALA A 53 -8.48 -5.11 12.46
N ALA A 54 -7.76 -4.00 12.26
CA ALA A 54 -8.39 -2.79 11.75
C ALA A 54 -8.83 -2.93 10.28
N GLN A 55 -8.15 -3.75 9.46
CA GLN A 55 -8.62 -4.07 8.11
C GLN A 55 -9.93 -4.85 8.16
N ALA A 56 -10.01 -5.89 9.00
CA ALA A 56 -11.23 -6.67 9.20
C ALA A 56 -12.42 -5.81 9.70
N ASP A 57 -12.17 -4.87 10.62
CA ASP A 57 -13.24 -4.04 11.18
C ASP A 57 -13.70 -2.91 10.22
N ASN A 58 -12.90 -2.54 9.21
CA ASN A 58 -13.12 -1.31 8.42
C ASN A 58 -13.15 -1.51 6.90
N TYR A 59 -13.02 -2.74 6.39
CA TYR A 59 -12.91 -2.97 4.94
C TYR A 59 -14.09 -2.37 4.15
N GLU A 60 -15.32 -2.48 4.64
CA GLU A 60 -16.49 -1.91 3.97
C GLU A 60 -16.38 -0.39 3.80
N LYS A 61 -15.90 0.29 4.85
CA LYS A 61 -15.72 1.74 4.83
C LYS A 61 -14.54 2.15 3.96
N ILE A 62 -13.48 1.35 3.92
CA ILE A 62 -12.36 1.58 3.00
C ILE A 62 -12.85 1.45 1.55
N PHE A 63 -13.53 0.35 1.22
CA PHE A 63 -14.05 0.09 -0.12
C PHE A 63 -15.03 1.17 -0.59
N SER A 64 -15.88 1.72 0.29
CA SER A 64 -16.83 2.77 -0.07
C SER A 64 -16.19 4.13 -0.39
N HIS A 65 -14.96 4.37 0.05
CA HIS A 65 -14.21 5.60 -0.26
C HIS A 65 -13.26 5.43 -1.46
N MET A 66 -13.01 4.21 -1.94
CA MET A 66 -12.11 4.01 -3.07
C MET A 66 -12.72 4.52 -4.37
N LYS A 67 -11.91 5.18 -5.19
CA LYS A 67 -12.34 5.58 -6.53
C LYS A 67 -12.62 4.35 -7.40
N PRO A 68 -13.63 4.38 -8.28
CA PRO A 68 -13.76 3.37 -9.33
C PRO A 68 -12.49 3.27 -10.17
N ASN A 69 -12.10 2.05 -10.55
CA ASN A 69 -10.89 1.70 -11.30
C ASN A 69 -9.55 2.10 -10.62
N SER A 70 -9.58 2.41 -9.32
CA SER A 70 -8.35 2.56 -8.52
C SER A 70 -7.78 1.20 -8.12
N ILE A 71 -6.60 1.23 -7.49
CA ILE A 71 -5.86 0.04 -7.09
C ILE A 71 -5.75 -0.01 -5.56
N LEU A 72 -6.13 -1.12 -4.95
CA LEU A 72 -5.84 -1.44 -3.56
C LEU A 72 -4.54 -2.27 -3.49
N GLY A 73 -3.55 -1.76 -2.77
CA GLY A 73 -2.29 -2.43 -2.48
C GLY A 73 -2.23 -2.92 -1.04
N LEU A 74 -1.96 -4.21 -0.86
CA LEU A 74 -1.78 -4.87 0.44
C LEU A 74 -0.31 -5.31 0.64
N SER A 75 0.15 -5.38 1.89
CA SER A 75 1.46 -5.99 2.22
C SER A 75 1.36 -7.38 2.85
N HIS A 76 0.15 -7.90 3.01
CA HIS A 76 -0.16 -9.23 3.53
C HIS A 76 -1.54 -9.69 3.02
N GLY A 77 -1.75 -11.00 2.87
CA GLY A 77 -3.01 -11.58 2.39
C GLY A 77 -4.12 -11.73 3.44
N PHE A 78 -3.96 -11.14 4.63
CA PHE A 78 -4.89 -11.32 5.75
C PHE A 78 -6.33 -10.95 5.37
N LEU A 79 -6.51 -9.80 4.72
CA LEU A 79 -7.84 -9.30 4.37
C LEU A 79 -8.57 -10.23 3.39
N LEU A 80 -7.85 -10.87 2.45
CA LEU A 80 -8.47 -11.86 1.56
C LEU A 80 -8.99 -13.06 2.37
N GLY A 81 -8.15 -13.65 3.22
CA GLY A 81 -8.56 -14.77 4.07
C GLY A 81 -9.74 -14.42 4.99
N HIS A 82 -9.77 -13.19 5.51
CA HIS A 82 -10.91 -12.70 6.29
C HIS A 82 -12.19 -12.62 5.46
N LEU A 83 -12.15 -11.99 4.28
CA LEU A 83 -13.31 -11.90 3.39
C LEU A 83 -13.83 -13.29 2.98
N GLN A 84 -12.92 -14.19 2.61
CA GLN A 84 -13.26 -15.57 2.27
C GLN A 84 -13.94 -16.32 3.43
N SER A 85 -13.50 -16.08 4.67
CA SER A 85 -14.13 -16.67 5.86
C SER A 85 -15.59 -16.21 6.07
N LEU A 86 -15.95 -15.05 5.51
CA LEU A 86 -17.30 -14.49 5.51
C LEU A 86 -18.09 -14.84 4.23
N GLY A 87 -17.50 -15.57 3.28
CA GLY A 87 -18.09 -15.82 1.96
C GLY A 87 -18.12 -14.58 1.07
N LEU A 88 -17.24 -13.60 1.32
CA LEU A 88 -17.11 -12.34 0.59
C LEU A 88 -15.82 -12.30 -0.23
N ASP A 89 -15.72 -11.31 -1.12
CA ASP A 89 -14.53 -11.01 -1.93
C ASP A 89 -14.43 -9.49 -2.13
N PHE A 90 -13.33 -9.02 -2.71
CA PHE A 90 -13.10 -7.61 -2.98
C PHE A 90 -14.10 -7.03 -4.02
N PRO A 91 -14.38 -5.72 -3.98
CA PRO A 91 -15.23 -5.05 -4.98
C PRO A 91 -14.72 -5.26 -6.40
N LYS A 92 -15.62 -5.52 -7.37
CA LYS A 92 -15.26 -5.82 -8.77
C LYS A 92 -14.78 -4.61 -9.59
N ASN A 93 -14.90 -3.41 -9.05
CA ASN A 93 -14.58 -2.15 -9.73
C ASN A 93 -13.22 -1.55 -9.32
N ILE A 94 -12.33 -2.29 -8.64
CA ILE A 94 -10.98 -1.85 -8.26
C ILE A 94 -9.96 -2.95 -8.59
N SER A 95 -8.71 -2.62 -8.92
CA SER A 95 -7.66 -3.66 -8.94
C SER A 95 -7.20 -3.96 -7.52
N VAL A 96 -6.78 -5.20 -7.26
CA VAL A 96 -6.24 -5.63 -5.97
C VAL A 96 -4.90 -6.29 -6.20
N ILE A 97 -3.85 -5.68 -5.64
CA ILE A 97 -2.47 -6.14 -5.74
C ILE A 97 -1.86 -6.28 -4.34
N ALA A 98 -0.76 -7.01 -4.26
CA ALA A 98 0.05 -7.02 -3.06
C ALA A 98 1.54 -6.98 -3.37
N VAL A 99 2.29 -6.30 -2.51
CA VAL A 99 3.75 -6.35 -2.44
C VAL A 99 4.11 -6.57 -0.98
N CYS A 100 4.71 -7.72 -0.70
CA CYS A 100 4.94 -8.20 0.66
C CYS A 100 6.44 -8.33 0.92
N PRO A 101 7.09 -7.30 1.50
CA PRO A 101 8.49 -7.38 1.91
C PRO A 101 8.72 -8.52 2.90
N LYS A 102 9.75 -9.32 2.67
CA LYS A 102 10.13 -10.46 3.52
C LYS A 102 11.03 -10.02 4.67
N GLY A 103 10.59 -8.99 5.38
CA GLY A 103 11.29 -8.39 6.51
C GLY A 103 10.46 -7.33 7.22
N MET A 104 10.89 -6.98 8.44
CA MET A 104 10.23 -5.95 9.25
C MET A 104 10.37 -4.55 8.66
N GLY A 105 9.38 -3.68 8.88
CA GLY A 105 9.36 -2.29 8.40
C GLY A 105 10.65 -1.49 8.66
N PRO A 106 11.22 -1.51 9.90
CA PRO A 106 12.50 -0.85 10.16
C PRO A 106 13.66 -1.35 9.29
N SER A 107 13.68 -2.65 8.97
CA SER A 107 14.72 -3.24 8.10
C SER A 107 14.55 -2.84 6.65
N VAL A 108 13.31 -2.70 6.16
CA VAL A 108 13.03 -2.18 4.80
C VAL A 108 13.67 -0.80 4.64
N ARG A 109 13.39 0.15 5.56
CA ARG A 109 13.95 1.50 5.46
C ARG A 109 15.47 1.51 5.65
N ARG A 110 15.99 0.79 6.64
CA ARG A 110 17.43 0.77 6.95
C ARG A 110 18.25 0.28 5.76
N LEU A 111 17.86 -0.86 5.17
CA LEU A 111 18.58 -1.42 4.04
C LEU A 111 18.41 -0.58 2.78
N TYR A 112 17.22 -0.01 2.53
CA TYR A 112 17.02 0.94 1.43
C TYR A 112 17.98 2.14 1.50
N VAL A 113 18.18 2.70 2.70
CA VAL A 113 19.13 3.80 2.90
C VAL A 113 20.57 3.34 2.63
N GLN A 114 20.95 2.15 3.10
CA GLN A 114 22.26 1.56 2.79
C GLN A 114 22.44 1.27 1.29
N GLY A 115 21.36 0.92 0.58
CA GLY A 115 21.36 0.63 -0.85
C GLY A 115 21.75 1.81 -1.74
N LYS A 116 21.71 3.04 -1.21
CA LYS A 116 22.25 4.24 -1.88
C LYS A 116 23.74 4.12 -2.19
N GLU A 117 24.48 3.45 -1.31
CA GLU A 117 25.95 3.27 -1.42
C GLU A 117 26.31 1.84 -1.83
N VAL A 118 25.47 0.86 -1.49
CA VAL A 118 25.76 -0.58 -1.68
C VAL A 118 24.77 -1.20 -2.65
N ASN A 119 25.04 -1.04 -3.95
CA ASN A 119 24.38 -1.70 -5.10
C ASN A 119 22.90 -2.09 -4.90
N GLY A 120 22.07 -1.16 -4.41
CA GLY A 120 20.63 -1.40 -4.23
C GLY A 120 20.27 -2.40 -3.12
N ALA A 121 21.04 -2.45 -2.03
CA ALA A 121 20.68 -3.23 -0.84
C ALA A 121 19.23 -2.93 -0.38
N GLY A 122 18.51 -3.98 0.02
CA GLY A 122 17.10 -3.89 0.39
C GLY A 122 16.53 -5.22 0.87
N ILE A 123 15.20 -5.29 0.99
CA ILE A 123 14.47 -6.49 1.39
C ILE A 123 13.75 -7.07 0.18
N ASN A 124 13.96 -8.36 -0.09
CA ASN A 124 13.21 -9.08 -1.13
C ASN A 124 11.70 -9.02 -0.85
N SER A 125 10.91 -8.94 -1.89
CA SER A 125 9.44 -8.93 -1.78
C SER A 125 8.83 -10.05 -2.61
N SER A 126 7.69 -10.55 -2.18
CA SER A 126 6.78 -11.23 -3.11
C SER A 126 5.76 -10.24 -3.64
N PHE A 127 5.19 -10.48 -4.80
CA PHE A 127 4.03 -9.72 -5.28
C PHE A 127 2.92 -10.64 -5.77
N ALA A 128 1.68 -10.15 -5.69
CA ALA A 128 0.50 -10.83 -6.19
C ALA A 128 -0.42 -9.85 -6.92
N VAL A 129 -1.16 -10.35 -7.91
CA VAL A 129 -2.27 -9.65 -8.57
C VAL A 129 -3.49 -10.52 -8.36
N HIS A 130 -4.42 -10.07 -7.52
CA HIS A 130 -5.66 -10.78 -7.22
C HIS A 130 -6.78 -10.38 -8.19
N GLN A 131 -6.87 -9.09 -8.48
CA GLN A 131 -7.83 -8.55 -9.45
C GLN A 131 -7.16 -7.46 -10.29
N ASP A 132 -7.36 -7.50 -11.60
CA ASP A 132 -6.86 -6.49 -12.54
C ASP A 132 -8.00 -6.01 -13.44
N VAL A 133 -8.44 -4.75 -13.25
CA VAL A 133 -9.63 -4.21 -13.92
C VAL A 133 -9.31 -3.51 -15.24
N ASP A 134 -8.05 -3.13 -15.46
CA ASP A 134 -7.65 -2.31 -16.61
C ASP A 134 -6.27 -2.66 -17.21
N GLY A 135 -5.62 -3.72 -16.72
CA GLY A 135 -4.36 -4.24 -17.25
C GLY A 135 -3.11 -3.61 -16.63
N ARG A 136 -3.25 -2.65 -15.71
CA ARG A 136 -2.11 -1.94 -15.09
C ARG A 136 -1.57 -2.63 -13.83
N ALA A 137 -2.30 -3.60 -13.27
CA ALA A 137 -2.04 -4.09 -11.91
C ALA A 137 -0.63 -4.69 -11.76
N THR A 138 -0.17 -5.48 -12.73
CA THR A 138 1.16 -6.12 -12.69
C THR A 138 2.28 -5.08 -12.68
N ASP A 139 2.23 -4.10 -13.59
CA ASP A 139 3.26 -3.07 -13.69
C ASP A 139 3.28 -2.17 -12.45
N VAL A 140 2.11 -1.84 -11.90
CA VAL A 140 2.00 -1.05 -10.66
C VAL A 140 2.58 -1.83 -9.47
N ALA A 141 2.31 -3.13 -9.35
CA ALA A 141 2.86 -3.97 -8.28
C ALA A 141 4.39 -4.09 -8.38
N LEU A 142 4.91 -4.34 -9.58
CA LEU A 142 6.35 -4.42 -9.81
C LEU A 142 7.03 -3.06 -9.57
N ALA A 143 6.46 -1.96 -10.08
CA ALA A 143 6.98 -0.61 -9.86
C ALA A 143 7.00 -0.26 -8.37
N TRP A 144 5.95 -0.59 -7.63
CA TRP A 144 5.91 -0.42 -6.17
C TRP A 144 7.01 -1.24 -5.48
N SER A 145 7.19 -2.51 -5.84
CA SER A 145 8.25 -3.35 -5.27
C SER A 145 9.66 -2.82 -5.56
N VAL A 146 9.90 -2.34 -6.78
CA VAL A 146 11.17 -1.71 -7.16
C VAL A 146 11.39 -0.40 -6.40
N ALA A 147 10.34 0.41 -6.22
CA ALA A 147 10.42 1.67 -5.47
C ALA A 147 10.74 1.46 -3.98
N LEU A 148 10.34 0.32 -3.40
CA LEU A 148 10.77 -0.10 -2.06
C LEU A 148 12.23 -0.56 -1.99
N GLY A 149 12.92 -0.67 -3.13
CA GLY A 149 14.29 -1.15 -3.25
C GLY A 149 14.42 -2.65 -3.06
N SER A 150 13.42 -3.45 -3.47
CA SER A 150 13.54 -4.90 -3.40
C SER A 150 14.65 -5.41 -4.35
N PRO A 151 15.69 -6.11 -3.84
CA PRO A 151 16.74 -6.66 -4.69
C PRO A 151 16.20 -7.74 -5.64
N PHE A 152 15.19 -8.49 -5.18
CA PHE A 152 14.47 -9.47 -5.98
C PHE A 152 12.98 -9.47 -5.61
N THR A 153 12.16 -9.57 -6.65
CA THR A 153 10.70 -9.62 -6.55
C THR A 153 10.19 -10.90 -7.20
N PHE A 154 9.45 -11.72 -6.46
CA PHE A 154 8.93 -12.99 -6.96
C PHE A 154 7.41 -13.05 -6.93
N ALA A 155 6.82 -13.67 -7.95
CA ALA A 155 5.38 -13.82 -8.07
C ALA A 155 4.81 -14.84 -7.07
N THR A 156 3.63 -14.55 -6.54
CA THR A 156 2.83 -15.42 -5.67
C THR A 156 1.35 -15.03 -5.78
N THR A 157 0.49 -15.67 -5.00
CA THR A 157 -0.94 -15.38 -4.86
C THR A 157 -1.21 -14.68 -3.53
N LEU A 158 -2.39 -14.06 -3.38
CA LEU A 158 -2.84 -13.58 -2.05
C LEU A 158 -3.31 -14.72 -1.14
N GLU A 159 -3.73 -15.83 -1.76
CA GLU A 159 -4.06 -17.12 -1.12
C GLU A 159 -2.79 -17.92 -0.78
#